data_AF-A0A9W6Q5K2-F1
#
_entry.id   AF-A0A9W6Q5K2-F1
#
_cell.length_a   1.000
_cell.length_b   1.000
_cell.length_c   1.000
_cell.angle_alpha   90.00
_cell.angle_beta   90.00
_cell.angle_gamma   90.00
#
_symmetry.space_group_name_H-M   'P 1'
#
loop_
_entity.id
_entity.type
_entity.pdbx_description
1 polymer ?
#
loop_
_entity_poly.entity_id
_entity_poly.type
_entity_poly.pdbx_seq_one_letter_code
_entity_poly.pdbx_strand_id
1 'polypeptide(L)'
;MSAKTSRLSRLVLAAAVATAGLAGSLAVGNSAHAVGTSSVNGQITRSEVLARAQSWVDEGVPYSQDGSHPYTDSNGSYRSDCSGYVSMAWHLGSSLTTQTLRSVSTQLNSFDDLKPGDMLDRYDNGNYNIHVVLFAGWADSAHTTANVYAESTWGTTASRKTYSRSYLNSADFRPWRYNNIVDGTTGSYPDPATLPTGTLVKSPNNPAVKLIINGAGLAVAGSDVTPDGYNMGAVVTVDDAKFWALPSSLPSGTVVHDQSGTSNSRYVIVGGAALSITGAEWTADGYNTAPDMGVPTSWLQQALQNTLPAGMVVHDQSGTSNSRYVMVGGAALSITGAEWTADGYNTAPDMGVPGAWLQTAAAKTPPTGTVLMDQSGLDNNRYVMVNGAAVHISGAEWTADGYNTQSLMGVPGTWLAGSVNSTVADGTLVKGRSGADPSVYVMANGSALPLTSAEYTQVFASAPVTGVPETWEAAQVARPLKDGTVIKNASGADPSIYVMAGGKAVPLTYADYTGLGYDKQPLRGVPGTWEATAAAKSVPADGTLLKSSDTTTVWQVVNGGSKKAAVAGSYNTAAVVAVPTALTAQLPTVQ
;
A
#
# COMPACT_ATOMS: atom_id res chain seq x y z
N MET A 1 -68.77 36.88 -13.04
CA MET A 1 -69.92 36.76 -12.13
C MET A 1 -69.40 36.86 -10.69
N SER A 2 -69.99 37.77 -9.91
CA SER A 2 -69.89 38.01 -8.44
C SER A 2 -68.53 37.83 -7.75
N ALA A 3 -67.78 38.88 -7.38
CA ALA A 3 -68.04 39.95 -6.41
C ALA A 3 -67.91 39.56 -4.92
N LYS A 4 -66.95 40.23 -4.25
CA LYS A 4 -66.97 40.73 -2.84
C LYS A 4 -66.69 39.69 -1.73
N THR A 5 -66.00 39.96 -0.61
CA THR A 5 -65.32 41.11 0.02
C THR A 5 -64.69 40.57 1.32
N SER A 6 -63.39 40.79 1.58
CA SER A 6 -62.81 41.77 2.53
C SER A 6 -63.04 41.51 4.03
N ARG A 7 -61.95 41.49 4.81
CA ARG A 7 -61.66 42.51 5.85
C ARG A 7 -60.23 42.42 6.41
N LEU A 8 -59.46 43.48 6.16
CA LEU A 8 -58.35 43.97 6.98
C LEU A 8 -58.86 44.40 8.36
N SER A 9 -58.04 44.32 9.42
CA SER A 9 -57.79 45.45 10.35
C SER A 9 -56.89 45.13 11.56
N ARG A 10 -55.82 45.94 11.68
CA ARG A 10 -55.33 46.70 12.87
C ARG A 10 -54.40 46.04 13.91
N LEU A 11 -53.16 46.56 13.91
CA LEU A 11 -52.28 46.78 15.08
C LEU A 11 -52.99 47.59 16.18
N VAL A 12 -52.79 47.22 17.46
CA VAL A 12 -52.50 48.12 18.62
C VAL A 12 -51.65 47.36 19.66
N LEU A 13 -50.77 48.12 20.30
CA LEU A 13 -49.61 47.82 21.16
C LEU A 13 -49.95 47.73 22.67
N ALA A 14 -49.00 47.18 23.45
CA ALA A 14 -48.72 47.38 24.89
C ALA A 14 -49.52 46.52 25.90
N ALA A 15 -48.99 45.99 27.00
CA ALA A 15 -47.65 45.98 27.62
C ALA A 15 -47.61 44.84 28.67
N ALA A 16 -46.44 44.28 28.97
CA ALA A 16 -46.14 43.75 30.30
C ALA A 16 -44.63 43.67 30.55
N VAL A 17 -44.25 44.37 31.63
CA VAL A 17 -42.96 44.46 32.32
C VAL A 17 -42.29 43.11 32.57
N ALA A 18 -40.97 43.03 32.36
CA ALA A 18 -40.09 42.19 33.16
C ALA A 18 -38.69 42.81 33.25
N THR A 19 -38.45 43.52 34.34
CA THR A 19 -37.11 43.89 34.85
C THR A 19 -36.45 42.70 35.53
N ALA A 20 -35.14 42.55 35.27
CA ALA A 20 -34.08 41.99 36.12
C ALA A 20 -34.12 40.50 36.51
N GLY A 21 -33.04 39.77 36.20
CA GLY A 21 -32.73 38.51 36.87
C GLY A 21 -31.68 37.63 36.20
N LEU A 22 -30.41 37.90 36.53
CA LEU A 22 -29.25 36.99 36.47
C LEU A 22 -28.72 36.53 35.11
N ALA A 23 -27.59 37.13 34.74
CA ALA A 23 -26.52 36.45 34.01
C ALA A 23 -26.12 35.18 34.77
N GLY A 24 -26.70 34.05 34.40
CA GLY A 24 -26.19 32.74 34.72
C GLY A 24 -25.11 32.40 33.70
N SER A 25 -23.87 32.75 34.01
CA SER A 25 -22.70 32.16 33.36
C SER A 25 -22.83 30.65 33.54
N LEU A 26 -23.27 29.93 32.50
CA LEU A 26 -22.98 28.50 32.42
C LEU A 26 -21.49 28.44 32.15
N ALA A 27 -20.73 28.42 33.23
CA ALA A 27 -19.37 27.93 33.21
C ALA A 27 -19.42 26.63 32.42
N VAL A 28 -18.66 26.59 31.33
CA VAL A 28 -18.21 25.35 30.73
C VAL A 28 -17.49 24.64 31.87
N GLY A 29 -18.22 23.80 32.59
CA GLY A 29 -17.61 22.86 33.50
C GLY A 29 -16.78 21.98 32.59
N ASN A 30 -15.47 22.18 32.59
CA ASN A 30 -14.54 21.10 32.28
C ASN A 30 -15.13 19.86 32.93
N SER A 31 -15.43 18.84 32.13
CA SER A 31 -15.65 17.51 32.67
C SER A 31 -14.43 17.20 33.51
N ALA A 32 -14.52 17.44 34.81
CA ALA A 32 -13.54 17.03 35.77
C ALA A 32 -13.48 15.52 35.59
N HIS A 33 -12.38 15.04 35.02
CA HIS A 33 -12.02 13.64 35.10
C HIS A 33 -12.03 13.34 36.59
N ALA A 34 -13.10 12.71 37.10
CA ALA A 34 -13.15 12.30 38.49
C ALA A 34 -12.09 11.20 38.64
N VAL A 35 -10.89 11.59 39.05
CA VAL A 35 -9.74 10.71 39.14
C VAL A 35 -9.88 9.82 40.37
N GLY A 36 -10.69 8.78 40.23
CA GLY A 36 -10.70 7.60 41.09
C GLY A 36 -11.13 7.80 42.54
N THR A 37 -11.31 6.68 43.24
CA THR A 37 -11.74 6.61 44.64
C THR A 37 -10.62 6.16 45.57
N SER A 38 -9.40 5.94 45.05
CA SER A 38 -8.28 5.50 45.89
C SER A 38 -7.89 6.60 46.87
N SER A 39 -7.50 6.20 48.08
CA SER A 39 -6.87 7.10 49.03
C SER A 39 -5.39 7.26 48.68
N VAL A 40 -4.82 8.43 48.94
CA VAL A 40 -3.37 8.70 48.83
C VAL A 40 -2.56 7.59 49.53
N ASN A 41 -1.55 7.03 48.84
CA ASN A 41 -0.73 5.87 49.26
C ASN A 41 -1.51 4.56 49.51
N GLY A 42 -2.81 4.52 49.25
CA GLY A 42 -3.67 3.37 49.47
C GLY A 42 -3.64 2.38 48.31
N GLN A 43 -4.57 1.43 48.35
CA GLN A 43 -4.80 0.53 47.21
C GLN A 43 -5.35 1.32 46.02
N ILE A 44 -4.76 1.11 44.86
CA ILE A 44 -5.16 1.76 43.61
C ILE A 44 -5.33 0.72 42.50
N THR A 45 -6.36 0.88 41.68
CA THR A 45 -6.60 -0.03 40.56
C THR A 45 -5.68 0.31 39.38
N ARG A 46 -5.31 -0.68 38.58
CA ARG A 46 -4.53 -0.45 37.33
C ARG A 46 -5.20 0.55 36.39
N SER A 47 -6.52 0.47 36.25
CA SER A 47 -7.32 1.40 35.45
C SER A 47 -7.22 2.84 35.98
N GLU A 48 -7.24 3.02 37.30
CA GLU A 48 -7.08 4.35 37.90
C GLU A 48 -5.66 4.89 37.69
N VAL A 49 -4.63 4.04 37.83
CA VAL A 49 -3.23 4.41 37.53
C VAL A 49 -3.08 4.93 36.10
N LEU A 50 -3.68 4.25 35.13
CA LEU A 50 -3.59 4.62 33.71
C LEU A 50 -4.45 5.84 33.38
N ALA A 51 -5.61 5.99 34.01
CA ALA A 51 -6.43 7.20 33.88
C ALA A 51 -5.69 8.44 34.40
N ARG A 52 -5.00 8.31 35.54
CA ARG A 52 -4.13 9.34 36.11
C ARG A 52 -3.01 9.70 35.13
N ALA A 53 -2.29 8.71 34.61
CA ALA A 53 -1.26 8.93 33.61
C ALA A 53 -1.79 9.66 32.36
N GLN A 54 -2.90 9.17 31.79
CA GLN A 54 -3.50 9.75 30.59
C GLN A 54 -3.93 11.21 30.81
N SER A 55 -4.44 11.58 31.99
CA SER A 55 -4.85 12.97 32.25
C SER A 55 -3.71 13.98 32.08
N TRP A 56 -2.47 13.64 32.48
CA TRP A 56 -1.31 14.51 32.25
C TRP A 56 -0.87 14.59 30.80
N VAL A 57 -1.09 13.53 30.02
CA VAL A 57 -0.88 13.55 28.56
C VAL A 57 -1.89 14.47 27.90
N ASP A 58 -3.17 14.35 28.28
CA ASP A 58 -4.27 15.13 27.72
C ASP A 58 -4.14 16.62 28.05
N GLU A 59 -3.68 16.94 29.26
CA GLU A 59 -3.41 18.32 29.70
C GLU A 59 -2.12 18.89 29.09
N GLY A 60 -1.25 18.04 28.53
CA GLY A 60 0.01 18.46 27.96
C GLY A 60 0.99 18.98 29.02
N VAL A 61 1.05 18.32 30.18
CA VAL A 61 1.91 18.74 31.30
C VAL A 61 3.38 18.79 30.87
N PRO A 62 4.09 19.93 31.02
CA PRO A 62 5.47 20.08 30.58
C PRO A 62 6.47 19.49 31.59
N TYR A 63 7.50 18.83 31.05
CA TYR A 63 8.59 18.29 31.85
C TYR A 63 9.39 19.38 32.57
N SER A 64 9.52 19.27 33.89
CA SER A 64 10.33 20.11 34.76
C SER A 64 11.00 19.30 35.88
N GLN A 65 12.31 19.47 36.05
CA GLN A 65 13.05 18.95 37.21
C GLN A 65 13.04 19.92 38.40
N ASP A 66 12.36 21.06 38.30
CA ASP A 66 12.26 22.02 39.39
C ASP A 66 11.34 21.49 40.50
N GLY A 67 11.95 20.93 41.55
CA GLY A 67 11.23 20.44 42.72
C GLY A 67 10.61 21.53 43.59
N SER A 68 10.89 22.82 43.35
CA SER A 68 10.31 23.93 44.11
C SER A 68 8.95 24.40 43.59
N HIS A 69 8.57 24.00 42.37
CA HIS A 69 7.30 24.36 41.73
C HIS A 69 6.61 23.12 41.14
N PRO A 70 6.00 22.25 41.97
CA PRO A 70 5.26 21.09 41.50
C PRO A 70 4.05 21.48 40.65
N TYR A 71 3.77 20.68 39.62
CA TYR A 71 2.55 20.79 38.83
C TYR A 71 1.35 20.42 39.71
N THR A 72 0.33 21.29 39.72
CA THR A 72 -0.84 21.13 40.58
C THR A 72 -2.11 21.12 39.74
N ASP A 73 -2.84 20.02 39.81
CA ASP A 73 -4.04 19.74 39.03
C ASP A 73 -5.07 18.94 39.86
N SER A 74 -6.02 18.30 39.18
CA SER A 74 -7.00 17.41 39.82
C SER A 74 -6.40 16.14 40.45
N ASN A 75 -5.17 15.75 40.07
CA ASN A 75 -4.49 14.58 40.63
C ASN A 75 -3.77 14.90 41.95
N GLY A 76 -3.47 16.17 42.21
CA GLY A 76 -2.73 16.66 43.38
C GLY A 76 -1.57 17.57 42.96
N SER A 77 -0.54 17.67 43.81
CA SER A 77 0.66 18.48 43.53
C SER A 77 1.89 17.57 43.44
N TYR A 78 2.45 17.43 42.24
CA TYR A 78 3.58 16.54 41.96
C TYR A 78 4.63 17.21 41.07
N ARG A 79 5.90 16.82 41.19
CA ARG A 79 6.94 17.22 40.23
C ARG A 79 6.58 16.65 38.84
N SER A 80 6.72 17.46 37.80
CA SER A 80 6.56 17.03 36.41
C SER A 80 7.87 16.47 35.84
N ASP A 81 8.44 15.48 36.53
CA ASP A 81 9.59 14.70 36.05
C ASP A 81 9.25 13.22 35.92
N CYS A 82 10.14 12.41 35.33
CA CYS A 82 9.85 10.99 35.08
C CYS A 82 9.35 10.22 36.30
N SER A 83 9.93 10.47 37.48
CA SER A 83 9.56 9.79 38.73
C SER A 83 8.35 10.43 39.43
N GLY A 84 8.17 11.74 39.27
CA GLY A 84 6.99 12.47 39.71
C GLY A 84 5.75 12.08 38.93
N TYR A 85 5.88 11.81 37.62
CA TYR A 85 4.84 11.26 36.77
C TYR A 85 4.34 9.90 37.26
N VAL A 86 5.26 8.97 37.55
CA VAL A 86 4.91 7.65 38.11
C VAL A 86 4.32 7.79 39.52
N SER A 87 4.85 8.70 40.34
CA SER A 87 4.30 8.99 41.68
C SER A 87 2.87 9.51 41.62
N MET A 88 2.59 10.40 40.65
CA MET A 88 1.27 10.92 40.38
C MET A 88 0.33 9.81 39.91
N ALA A 89 0.77 8.98 38.95
CA ALA A 89 -0.01 7.88 38.42
C ALA A 89 -0.35 6.84 39.51
N TRP A 90 0.57 6.57 40.44
CA TRP A 90 0.33 5.67 41.58
C TRP A 90 -0.38 6.31 42.79
N HIS A 91 -0.78 7.58 42.68
CA HIS A 91 -1.46 8.34 43.75
C HIS A 91 -0.67 8.35 45.07
N LEU A 92 0.65 8.54 44.97
CA LEU A 92 1.52 8.64 46.14
C LEU A 92 1.34 9.99 46.86
N GLY A 93 1.61 10.03 48.16
CA GLY A 93 1.49 11.27 48.94
C GLY A 93 2.57 12.30 48.68
N SER A 94 3.60 11.95 47.91
CA SER A 94 4.67 12.84 47.49
C SER A 94 5.31 12.34 46.21
N SER A 95 5.98 13.23 45.49
CA SER A 95 6.81 12.83 44.34
C SER A 95 8.08 12.13 44.84
N LEU A 96 8.12 10.82 44.67
CA LEU A 96 9.34 10.04 44.91
C LEU A 96 10.36 10.30 43.78
N THR A 97 11.62 9.96 44.03
CA THR A 97 12.66 9.91 43.00
C THR A 97 12.69 8.52 42.39
N THR A 98 13.36 8.33 41.26
CA THR A 98 13.51 7.01 40.64
C THR A 98 14.09 5.98 41.62
N GLN A 99 15.04 6.40 42.46
CA GLN A 99 15.60 5.55 43.50
C GLN A 99 14.60 5.21 44.60
N THR A 100 13.81 6.18 45.08
CA THR A 100 12.88 5.95 46.20
C THR A 100 11.58 5.29 45.78
N LEU A 101 11.19 5.29 44.50
CA LEU A 101 10.05 4.51 43.98
C LEU A 101 10.17 3.01 44.26
N ARG A 102 11.40 2.49 44.44
CA ARG A 102 11.67 1.09 44.80
C ARG A 102 11.28 0.73 46.23
N SER A 103 11.16 1.69 47.14
CA SER A 103 10.72 1.41 48.51
C SER A 103 9.23 1.08 48.58
N VAL A 104 8.48 1.48 47.56
CA VAL A 104 7.03 1.27 47.44
C VAL A 104 6.66 0.28 46.33
N SER A 105 7.64 -0.35 45.69
CA SER A 105 7.42 -1.31 44.61
C SER A 105 8.29 -2.55 44.76
N THR A 106 7.89 -3.63 44.08
CA THR A 106 8.60 -4.89 44.03
C THR A 106 9.08 -5.13 42.61
N GLN A 107 10.35 -5.50 42.45
CA GLN A 107 10.91 -5.83 41.13
C GLN A 107 10.30 -7.15 40.62
N LEU A 108 9.91 -7.18 39.34
CA LEU A 108 9.43 -8.38 38.65
C LEU A 108 10.61 -9.14 38.00
N ASN A 109 10.43 -10.44 37.76
CA ASN A 109 11.48 -11.30 37.22
C ASN A 109 11.61 -11.19 35.70
N SER A 110 10.51 -10.94 35.00
CA SER A 110 10.47 -10.83 33.54
C SER A 110 9.60 -9.67 33.07
N PHE A 111 9.87 -9.18 31.86
CA PHE A 111 8.93 -8.30 31.16
C PHE A 111 7.61 -9.01 30.86
N ASP A 112 7.58 -10.34 30.75
CA ASP A 112 6.33 -11.08 30.56
C ASP A 112 5.40 -11.01 31.77
N ASP A 113 5.94 -10.69 32.95
CA ASP A 113 5.14 -10.48 34.15
C ASP A 113 4.50 -9.08 34.20
N LEU A 114 4.87 -8.17 33.29
CA LEU A 114 4.35 -6.80 33.27
C LEU A 114 2.85 -6.81 33.04
N LYS A 115 2.19 -5.95 33.81
CA LYS A 115 0.79 -5.60 33.65
C LYS A 115 0.67 -4.06 33.55
N PRO A 116 -0.32 -3.53 32.81
CA PRO A 116 -0.53 -2.09 32.73
C PRO A 116 -0.57 -1.41 34.11
N GLY A 117 0.15 -0.29 34.26
CA GLY A 117 0.34 0.41 35.54
C GLY A 117 1.60 0.01 36.32
N ASP A 118 2.34 -1.02 35.88
CA ASP A 118 3.70 -1.28 36.36
C ASP A 118 4.68 -0.24 35.79
N MET A 119 5.86 -0.06 36.39
CA MET A 119 6.90 0.84 35.88
C MET A 119 8.09 0.07 35.28
N LEU A 120 8.76 0.68 34.32
CA LEU A 120 10.03 0.25 33.75
C LEU A 120 11.11 1.23 34.18
N ASP A 121 12.01 0.78 35.05
CA ASP A 121 13.08 1.57 35.65
C ASP A 121 14.42 1.30 34.94
N ARG A 122 15.03 2.32 34.34
CA ARG A 122 16.27 2.20 33.59
C ARG A 122 17.48 2.13 34.52
N TYR A 123 18.26 1.07 34.40
CA TYR A 123 19.54 0.91 35.07
C TYR A 123 20.70 1.29 34.16
N ASP A 124 21.69 2.03 34.68
CA ASP A 124 22.98 2.23 34.01
C ASP A 124 24.13 2.05 35.00
N ASN A 125 24.72 0.85 34.98
CA ASN A 125 25.96 0.53 35.67
C ASN A 125 26.04 0.99 37.15
N GLY A 126 24.95 0.81 37.90
CA GLY A 126 24.87 1.16 39.33
C GLY A 126 24.15 2.49 39.60
N ASN A 127 23.87 3.28 38.57
CA ASN A 127 23.06 4.49 38.68
C ASN A 127 21.58 4.14 38.45
N TYR A 128 20.77 4.47 39.46
CA TYR A 128 19.34 4.17 39.54
C TYR A 128 18.46 5.42 39.42
N ASN A 129 19.05 6.58 39.15
CA ASN A 129 18.36 7.86 39.13
C ASN A 129 18.36 8.49 37.74
N ILE A 130 18.01 7.69 36.72
CA ILE A 130 18.20 8.05 35.30
C ILE A 130 16.86 8.27 34.62
N HIS A 131 16.03 7.22 34.53
CA HIS A 131 14.76 7.33 33.82
C HIS A 131 13.80 6.22 34.23
N VAL A 132 12.53 6.57 34.40
CA VAL A 132 11.44 5.62 34.59
C VAL A 132 10.29 5.98 33.66
N VAL A 133 9.59 4.96 33.17
CA VAL A 133 8.35 5.10 32.39
C VAL A 133 7.27 4.19 32.94
N LEU A 134 6.01 4.55 32.73
CA LEU A 134 4.87 3.74 33.15
C LEU A 134 4.43 2.83 32.00
N PHE A 135 4.35 1.53 32.23
CA PHE A 135 3.94 0.54 31.25
C PHE A 135 2.42 0.58 31.03
N ALA A 136 1.99 0.71 29.77
CA ALA A 136 0.58 0.82 29.38
C ALA A 136 0.03 -0.44 28.69
N GLY A 137 0.86 -1.48 28.48
CA GLY A 137 0.47 -2.73 27.84
C GLY A 137 1.31 -3.07 26.60
N TRP A 138 1.30 -4.35 26.21
CA TRP A 138 1.93 -4.80 24.98
C TRP A 138 1.09 -4.40 23.76
N ALA A 139 1.77 -4.00 22.68
CA ALA A 139 1.12 -3.66 21.41
C ALA A 139 0.79 -4.91 20.57
N ASP A 140 1.38 -6.05 20.90
CA ASP A 140 1.24 -7.32 20.19
C ASP A 140 1.28 -8.49 21.18
N SER A 141 0.65 -9.61 20.81
CA SER A 141 0.56 -10.82 21.65
C SER A 141 1.89 -11.55 21.83
N ALA A 142 2.88 -11.29 20.98
CA ALA A 142 4.23 -11.81 21.10
C ALA A 142 5.13 -10.98 22.03
N HIS A 143 4.57 -9.91 22.65
CA HIS A 143 5.28 -9.00 23.55
C HIS A 143 6.54 -8.39 22.92
N THR A 144 6.49 -8.03 21.64
CA THR A 144 7.65 -7.44 20.93
C THR A 144 7.75 -5.93 21.11
N THR A 145 6.62 -5.24 21.32
CA THR A 145 6.57 -3.78 21.47
C THR A 145 5.71 -3.39 22.67
N ALA A 146 6.26 -2.63 23.61
CA ALA A 146 5.57 -2.09 24.78
C ALA A 146 5.04 -0.68 24.51
N ASN A 147 3.79 -0.42 24.87
CA ASN A 147 3.27 0.94 25.00
C ASN A 147 3.64 1.50 26.38
N VAL A 148 4.10 2.75 26.44
CA VAL A 148 4.49 3.40 27.70
C VAL A 148 3.98 4.84 27.77
N TYR A 149 3.73 5.33 28.97
CA TYR A 149 3.63 6.75 29.27
C TYR A 149 4.98 7.28 29.77
N ALA A 150 5.43 8.39 29.22
CA ALA A 150 6.77 8.92 29.48
C ALA A 150 6.77 10.44 29.63
N GLU A 151 7.56 10.89 30.60
CA GLU A 151 8.00 12.27 30.78
C GLU A 151 9.53 12.26 30.84
N SER A 152 10.20 12.44 29.71
CA SER A 152 11.60 12.00 29.55
C SER A 152 12.60 13.11 29.19
N THR A 153 12.15 14.29 28.77
CA THR A 153 13.03 15.24 28.07
C THR A 153 12.59 16.68 28.31
N TRP A 154 13.54 17.53 28.66
CA TRP A 154 13.33 18.97 28.81
C TRP A 154 12.75 19.59 27.53
N GLY A 155 11.69 20.38 27.66
CA GLY A 155 10.97 21.00 26.54
C GLY A 155 9.92 20.11 25.86
N THR A 156 9.64 18.91 26.40
CA THR A 156 8.55 18.03 25.94
C THR A 156 7.46 17.90 26.99
N THR A 157 6.24 17.61 26.55
CA THR A 157 5.11 17.31 27.43
C THR A 157 4.99 15.81 27.70
N ALA A 158 4.26 15.44 28.75
CA ALA A 158 3.84 14.07 28.99
C ALA A 158 3.25 13.46 27.71
N SER A 159 3.73 12.28 27.33
CA SER A 159 3.34 11.65 26.06
C SER A 159 3.31 10.13 26.15
N ARG A 160 2.53 9.52 25.25
CA ARG A 160 2.54 8.07 25.04
C ARG A 160 3.58 7.72 23.98
N LYS A 161 4.41 6.70 24.23
CA LYS A 161 5.47 6.22 23.35
C LYS A 161 5.40 4.71 23.20
N THR A 162 6.11 4.16 22.22
CA THR A 162 6.32 2.72 22.06
C THR A 162 7.80 2.37 22.17
N TYR A 163 8.13 1.38 22.99
CA TYR A 163 9.49 0.86 23.15
C TYR A 163 9.53 -0.60 22.71
N SER A 164 10.46 -0.95 21.81
CA SER A 164 10.67 -2.36 21.45
C SER A 164 11.25 -3.13 22.63
N ARG A 165 10.92 -4.41 22.75
CA ARG A 165 11.50 -5.29 23.77
C ARG A 165 13.02 -5.40 23.63
N SER A 166 13.53 -5.35 22.40
CA SER A 166 14.97 -5.28 22.13
C SER A 166 15.60 -4.02 22.76
N TYR A 167 14.96 -2.86 22.62
CA TYR A 167 15.42 -1.62 23.23
C TYR A 167 15.38 -1.71 24.76
N LEU A 168 14.27 -2.17 25.34
CA LEU A 168 14.13 -2.35 26.79
C LEU A 168 15.26 -3.20 27.39
N ASN A 169 15.60 -4.32 26.72
CA ASN A 169 16.71 -5.18 27.11
C ASN A 169 18.05 -4.46 26.97
N SER A 170 18.33 -3.86 25.81
CA SER A 170 19.63 -3.22 25.53
C SER A 170 19.92 -2.02 26.43
N ALA A 171 18.87 -1.33 26.92
CA ALA A 171 18.99 -0.17 27.79
C ALA A 171 18.87 -0.54 29.30
N ASP A 172 18.87 -1.84 29.64
CA ASP A 172 18.71 -2.40 31.00
C ASP A 172 17.52 -1.78 31.77
N PHE A 173 16.34 -1.76 31.14
CA PHE A 173 15.11 -1.49 31.86
C PHE A 173 14.74 -2.68 32.73
N ARG A 174 14.31 -2.42 33.96
CA ARG A 174 13.89 -3.42 34.92
C ARG A 174 12.42 -3.21 35.27
N PRO A 175 11.59 -4.26 35.25
CA PRO A 175 10.18 -4.14 35.55
C PRO A 175 9.94 -4.07 37.06
N TRP A 176 9.09 -3.14 37.51
CA TRP A 176 8.71 -2.98 38.91
C TRP A 176 7.20 -2.78 39.05
N ARG A 177 6.63 -3.35 40.09
CA ARG A 177 5.20 -3.27 40.41
C ARG A 177 4.96 -2.55 41.71
N TYR A 178 4.11 -1.54 41.71
CA TYR A 178 3.70 -0.85 42.92
C TYR A 178 3.04 -1.81 43.92
N ASN A 179 3.44 -1.76 45.18
CA ASN A 179 3.04 -2.76 46.18
C ASN A 179 1.53 -2.71 46.51
N ASN A 180 0.90 -1.55 46.37
CA ASN A 180 -0.53 -1.38 46.63
C ASN A 180 -1.37 -1.35 45.34
N ILE A 181 -0.79 -1.69 44.18
CA ILE A 181 -1.59 -1.82 42.96
C ILE A 181 -2.44 -3.09 43.09
N VAL A 182 -3.76 -2.93 42.93
CA VAL A 182 -4.68 -4.05 42.85
C VAL A 182 -5.14 -4.19 41.41
N ASP A 183 -5.27 -5.44 40.97
CA ASP A 183 -6.11 -5.73 39.83
C ASP A 183 -7.53 -5.34 40.31
N GLY A 184 -8.07 -4.24 39.78
CA GLY A 184 -9.36 -3.72 40.25
C GLY A 184 -10.39 -4.85 40.23
N THR A 185 -11.31 -4.86 41.20
CA THR A 185 -12.47 -5.75 41.11
C THR A 185 -13.15 -5.42 39.79
N THR A 186 -13.02 -6.33 38.83
CA THR A 186 -13.68 -6.26 37.53
C THR A 186 -15.17 -6.05 37.79
N GLY A 187 -15.65 -4.82 37.63
CA GLY A 187 -16.86 -4.67 36.85
C GLY A 187 -16.54 -5.38 35.55
N SER A 188 -17.13 -6.55 35.33
CA SER A 188 -16.88 -7.39 34.16
C SER A 188 -17.08 -6.54 32.91
N TYR A 189 -16.02 -5.96 32.34
CA TYR A 189 -16.12 -5.32 31.05
C TYR A 189 -16.54 -6.39 30.05
N PRO A 190 -17.54 -6.12 29.20
CA PRO A 190 -17.96 -7.09 28.22
C PRO A 190 -16.79 -7.42 27.30
N ASP A 191 -16.73 -8.67 26.87
CA ASP A 191 -15.82 -9.08 25.83
C ASP A 191 -16.25 -8.39 24.52
N PRO A 192 -15.39 -7.58 23.88
CA PRO A 192 -15.76 -6.86 22.68
C PRO A 192 -16.17 -7.79 21.53
N ALA A 193 -15.63 -9.01 21.47
CA ALA A 193 -16.01 -10.00 20.44
C ALA A 193 -17.44 -10.53 20.62
N THR A 194 -18.04 -10.35 21.80
CA THR A 194 -19.44 -10.75 22.09
C THR A 194 -20.43 -9.62 21.86
N LEU A 195 -19.96 -8.41 21.56
CA LEU A 195 -20.83 -7.26 21.34
C LEU A 195 -21.50 -7.31 19.96
N PRO A 196 -22.72 -6.79 19.82
CA PRO A 196 -23.39 -6.69 18.53
C PRO A 196 -22.59 -5.88 17.51
N THR A 197 -22.68 -6.27 16.24
CA THR A 197 -22.24 -5.43 15.13
C THR A 197 -22.89 -4.04 15.20
N GLY A 198 -22.12 -2.99 14.96
CA GLY A 198 -22.52 -1.60 15.10
C GLY A 198 -22.12 -0.97 16.44
N THR A 199 -21.62 -1.75 17.39
CA THR A 199 -21.22 -1.22 18.71
C THR A 199 -19.91 -0.46 18.63
N LEU A 200 -19.89 0.79 19.11
CA LEU A 200 -18.64 1.52 19.33
C LEU A 200 -18.03 1.10 20.65
N VAL A 201 -16.75 0.76 20.63
CA VAL A 201 -16.01 0.31 21.82
C VAL A 201 -14.75 1.13 22.04
N LYS A 202 -14.35 1.26 23.30
CA LYS A 202 -13.06 1.83 23.70
C LYS A 202 -12.43 1.03 24.81
N SER A 203 -11.11 1.15 24.93
CA SER A 203 -10.40 0.70 26.13
C SER A 203 -10.58 1.71 27.27
N PRO A 204 -10.57 1.27 28.55
CA PRO A 204 -10.53 2.15 29.71
C PRO A 204 -9.29 3.06 29.73
N ASN A 205 -8.23 2.63 29.05
CA ASN A 205 -6.88 3.21 29.12
C ASN A 205 -6.45 3.86 27.79
N ASN A 206 -7.38 4.07 26.85
CA ASN A 206 -7.04 4.63 25.54
C ASN A 206 -8.21 5.42 24.92
N PRO A 207 -7.95 6.58 24.28
CA PRO A 207 -8.99 7.36 23.61
C PRO A 207 -9.46 6.77 22.28
N ALA A 208 -8.78 5.76 21.72
CA ALA A 208 -9.15 5.13 20.47
C ALA A 208 -10.52 4.45 20.58
N VAL A 209 -11.33 4.65 19.53
CA VAL A 209 -12.63 4.02 19.37
C VAL A 209 -12.56 3.05 18.19
N LYS A 210 -13.15 1.88 18.36
CA LYS A 210 -13.36 0.89 17.30
C LYS A 210 -14.85 0.64 17.10
N LEU A 211 -15.27 0.47 15.86
CA LEU A 211 -16.58 -0.06 15.50
C LEU A 211 -16.50 -1.58 15.43
N ILE A 212 -17.34 -2.27 16.19
CA ILE A 212 -17.47 -3.73 16.14
C ILE A 212 -18.29 -4.13 14.93
N ILE A 213 -17.74 -5.00 14.08
CA ILE A 213 -18.48 -5.63 12.98
C ILE A 213 -18.03 -7.09 12.87
N ASN A 214 -18.98 -8.01 13.05
CA ASN A 214 -18.75 -9.45 12.96
C ASN A 214 -17.54 -9.93 13.79
N GLY A 215 -17.37 -9.37 14.99
CA GLY A 215 -16.27 -9.67 15.91
C GLY A 215 -14.93 -8.98 15.60
N ALA A 216 -14.80 -8.25 14.49
CA ALA A 216 -13.67 -7.39 14.19
C ALA A 216 -13.87 -5.98 14.77
N GLY A 217 -12.78 -5.25 15.01
CA GLY A 217 -12.79 -3.88 15.53
C GLY A 217 -12.15 -2.91 14.54
N LEU A 218 -12.98 -2.17 13.81
CA LEU A 218 -12.53 -1.21 12.80
C LEU A 218 -12.24 0.13 13.44
N ALA A 219 -11.06 0.69 13.21
CA ALA A 219 -10.70 1.98 13.78
C ALA A 219 -11.65 3.08 13.29
N VAL A 220 -12.17 3.89 14.22
CA VAL A 220 -12.96 5.08 13.91
C VAL A 220 -12.05 6.29 14.07
N ALA A 221 -11.70 6.95 12.97
CA ALA A 221 -10.90 8.17 13.03
C ALA A 221 -11.77 9.34 13.54
N GLY A 222 -11.14 10.34 14.16
CA GLY A 222 -11.85 11.56 14.56
C GLY A 222 -12.53 12.27 13.39
N SER A 223 -11.98 12.13 12.17
CA SER A 223 -12.58 12.63 10.92
C SER A 223 -13.88 11.94 10.53
N ASP A 224 -14.11 10.70 11.01
CA ASP A 224 -15.28 9.90 10.65
C ASP A 224 -16.47 10.19 11.58
N VAL A 225 -16.23 10.65 12.81
CA VAL A 225 -17.26 10.74 13.86
C VAL A 225 -18.50 11.52 13.43
N THR A 226 -18.33 12.78 12.98
CA THR A 226 -19.45 13.62 12.57
C THR A 226 -20.01 13.22 11.19
N PRO A 227 -19.19 13.00 10.15
CA PRO A 227 -19.71 12.61 8.82
C PRO A 227 -20.45 11.27 8.82
N ASP A 228 -20.00 10.29 9.60
CA ASP A 228 -20.57 8.95 9.65
C ASP A 228 -21.68 8.82 10.71
N GLY A 229 -21.92 9.88 11.50
CA GLY A 229 -22.99 9.94 12.50
C GLY A 229 -22.72 9.09 13.75
N TYR A 230 -21.47 8.81 14.10
CA TYR A 230 -21.12 8.01 15.27
C TYR A 230 -21.43 8.76 16.58
N ASN A 231 -22.27 8.16 17.42
CA ASN A 231 -22.60 8.72 18.73
C ASN A 231 -21.53 8.37 19.77
N MET A 232 -20.60 9.30 20.02
CA MET A 232 -19.53 9.14 21.00
C MET A 232 -20.02 9.02 22.46
N GLY A 233 -21.27 9.40 22.75
CA GLY A 233 -21.89 9.20 24.06
C GLY A 233 -22.35 7.76 24.32
N ALA A 234 -22.42 6.91 23.28
CA ALA A 234 -22.87 5.52 23.36
C ALA A 234 -21.70 4.50 23.35
N VAL A 235 -20.45 4.97 23.46
CA VAL A 235 -19.27 4.11 23.38
C VAL A 235 -19.18 3.21 24.61
N VAL A 236 -19.11 1.90 24.38
CA VAL A 236 -18.98 0.88 25.42
C VAL A 236 -17.51 0.73 25.80
N THR A 237 -17.19 0.85 27.08
CA THR A 237 -15.86 0.49 27.58
C THR A 237 -15.75 -1.03 27.69
N VAL A 238 -14.74 -1.60 27.05
CA VAL A 238 -14.50 -3.06 26.99
C VAL A 238 -13.16 -3.42 27.63
N ASP A 239 -12.86 -4.71 27.79
CA ASP A 239 -11.55 -5.13 28.31
C ASP A 239 -10.41 -4.62 27.41
N ASP A 240 -9.36 -4.06 28.02
CA ASP A 240 -8.24 -3.41 27.31
C ASP A 240 -7.44 -4.42 26.47
N ALA A 241 -7.08 -5.56 27.04
CA ALA A 241 -6.32 -6.58 26.30
C ALA A 241 -7.13 -7.12 25.12
N LYS A 242 -8.43 -7.33 25.33
CA LYS A 242 -9.33 -7.79 24.26
C LYS A 242 -9.59 -6.73 23.19
N PHE A 243 -9.67 -5.44 23.56
CA PHE A 243 -9.78 -4.34 22.59
C PHE A 243 -8.61 -4.33 21.60
N TRP A 244 -7.38 -4.55 22.09
CA TRP A 244 -6.20 -4.62 21.23
C TRP A 244 -6.11 -5.92 20.42
N ALA A 245 -6.66 -7.01 20.94
CA ALA A 245 -6.71 -8.29 20.24
C ALA A 245 -7.76 -8.36 19.11
N LEU A 246 -8.66 -7.37 18.99
CA LEU A 246 -9.67 -7.34 17.92
C LEU A 246 -9.01 -7.33 16.52
N PRO A 247 -9.42 -8.22 15.60
CA PRO A 247 -8.99 -8.17 14.21
C PRO A 247 -9.33 -6.81 13.59
N SER A 248 -8.38 -6.25 12.82
CA SER A 248 -8.56 -4.98 12.09
C SER A 248 -9.17 -5.16 10.71
N SER A 249 -9.30 -6.40 10.23
CA SER A 249 -9.91 -6.78 8.96
C SER A 249 -11.21 -7.54 9.18
N LEU A 250 -12.20 -7.26 8.35
CA LEU A 250 -13.44 -8.04 8.34
C LEU A 250 -13.22 -9.43 7.72
N PRO A 251 -14.02 -10.43 8.11
CA PRO A 251 -14.06 -11.73 7.44
C PRO A 251 -14.35 -11.58 5.95
N SER A 252 -13.74 -12.43 5.13
CA SER A 252 -14.02 -12.45 3.69
C SER A 252 -15.49 -12.83 3.43
N GLY A 253 -16.12 -12.22 2.43
CA GLY A 253 -17.55 -12.32 2.16
C GLY A 253 -18.42 -11.28 2.87
N THR A 254 -17.86 -10.48 3.78
CA THR A 254 -18.63 -9.39 4.44
C THR A 254 -18.95 -8.30 3.42
N VAL A 255 -20.23 -7.94 3.27
CA VAL A 255 -20.70 -6.84 2.43
C VAL A 255 -20.70 -5.55 3.23
N VAL A 256 -20.13 -4.49 2.67
CA VAL A 256 -19.97 -3.19 3.32
C VAL A 256 -20.32 -2.00 2.44
N HIS A 257 -20.61 -0.87 3.09
CA HIS A 257 -20.72 0.44 2.48
C HIS A 257 -20.08 1.53 3.36
N ASP A 258 -19.85 2.68 2.75
CA ASP A 258 -19.42 3.88 3.47
C ASP A 258 -20.54 4.38 4.40
N GLN A 259 -20.32 4.34 5.71
CA GLN A 259 -21.31 4.73 6.73
C GLN A 259 -21.75 6.20 6.60
N SER A 260 -20.92 7.09 6.05
CA SER A 260 -21.31 8.48 5.78
C SER A 260 -22.50 8.61 4.84
N GLY A 261 -22.77 7.57 4.03
CA GLY A 261 -23.82 7.59 3.01
C GLY A 261 -23.53 8.54 1.86
N THR A 262 -22.31 9.09 1.76
CA THR A 262 -21.91 9.99 0.66
C THR A 262 -21.85 9.28 -0.70
N SER A 263 -21.79 7.95 -0.70
CA SER A 263 -21.78 7.10 -1.88
C SER A 263 -22.73 5.92 -1.73
N ASN A 264 -23.43 5.58 -2.82
CA ASN A 264 -24.25 4.36 -2.90
C ASN A 264 -23.44 3.12 -3.29
N SER A 265 -22.11 3.21 -3.32
CA SER A 265 -21.25 2.08 -3.67
C SER A 265 -21.31 1.00 -2.60
N ARG A 266 -21.18 -0.26 -3.03
CA ARG A 266 -21.13 -1.44 -2.17
C ARG A 266 -19.87 -2.22 -2.46
N TYR A 267 -19.35 -2.87 -1.44
CA TYR A 267 -18.11 -3.63 -1.54
C TYR A 267 -18.26 -4.97 -0.83
N VAL A 268 -17.57 -5.99 -1.31
CA VAL A 268 -17.34 -7.23 -0.57
C VAL A 268 -15.90 -7.25 -0.07
N ILE A 269 -15.70 -7.64 1.18
CA ILE A 269 -14.36 -7.84 1.73
C ILE A 269 -13.83 -9.19 1.28
N VAL A 270 -12.62 -9.23 0.70
CA VAL A 270 -11.92 -10.47 0.35
C VAL A 270 -10.44 -10.32 0.68
N GLY A 271 -9.92 -11.18 1.56
CA GLY A 271 -8.52 -11.13 1.98
C GLY A 271 -8.11 -9.81 2.63
N GLY A 272 -9.05 -9.08 3.24
CA GLY A 272 -8.82 -7.75 3.83
C GLY A 272 -8.92 -6.58 2.84
N ALA A 273 -9.15 -6.83 1.56
CA ALA A 273 -9.41 -5.79 0.56
C ALA A 273 -10.91 -5.58 0.33
N ALA A 274 -11.31 -4.34 0.07
CA ALA A 274 -12.68 -4.01 -0.33
C ALA A 274 -12.83 -4.03 -1.85
N LEU A 275 -13.64 -4.95 -2.37
CA LEU A 275 -13.84 -5.15 -3.80
C LEU A 275 -15.18 -4.56 -4.23
N SER A 276 -15.18 -3.65 -5.20
CA SER A 276 -16.40 -2.98 -5.66
C SER A 276 -17.39 -3.95 -6.28
N ILE A 277 -18.65 -3.83 -5.87
CA ILE A 277 -19.79 -4.57 -6.41
C ILE A 277 -20.57 -3.62 -7.31
N THR A 278 -20.76 -3.99 -8.58
CA THR A 278 -21.60 -3.21 -9.49
C THR A 278 -23.08 -3.42 -9.18
N GLY A 279 -23.93 -2.49 -9.63
CA GLY A 279 -25.38 -2.62 -9.46
C GLY A 279 -25.98 -3.88 -10.12
N ALA A 280 -25.35 -4.39 -11.18
CA ALA A 280 -25.77 -5.63 -11.84
C ALA A 280 -25.44 -6.86 -10.99
N GLU A 281 -24.23 -6.91 -10.43
CA GLU A 281 -23.74 -8.01 -9.58
C GLU A 281 -24.49 -8.07 -8.24
N TRP A 282 -24.95 -6.93 -7.71
CA TRP A 282 -25.61 -6.85 -6.41
C TRP A 282 -26.70 -7.92 -6.19
N THR A 283 -27.57 -8.10 -7.19
CA THR A 283 -28.64 -9.11 -7.14
C THR A 283 -28.25 -10.39 -7.87
N ALA A 284 -27.55 -10.28 -9.01
CA ALA A 284 -27.19 -11.45 -9.82
C ALA A 284 -26.29 -12.43 -9.05
N ASP A 285 -25.38 -11.91 -8.23
CA ASP A 285 -24.37 -12.71 -7.52
C ASP A 285 -24.77 -12.97 -6.05
N GLY A 286 -25.98 -12.54 -5.65
CA GLY A 286 -26.55 -12.81 -4.32
C GLY A 286 -26.01 -11.94 -3.18
N TYR A 287 -25.18 -10.93 -3.45
CA TYR A 287 -24.67 -10.02 -2.42
C TYR A 287 -25.79 -9.31 -1.64
N ASN A 288 -26.92 -9.05 -2.28
CA ASN A 288 -28.11 -8.46 -1.68
C ASN A 288 -28.77 -9.30 -0.57
N THR A 289 -28.38 -10.56 -0.41
CA THR A 289 -28.87 -11.43 0.65
C THR A 289 -28.03 -11.35 1.93
N ALA A 290 -26.82 -10.81 1.83
CA ALA A 290 -25.95 -10.58 2.98
C ALA A 290 -26.34 -9.28 3.70
N PRO A 291 -26.13 -9.19 5.02
CA PRO A 291 -26.25 -7.92 5.74
C PRO A 291 -25.30 -6.86 5.18
N ASP A 292 -25.84 -5.69 4.85
CA ASP A 292 -25.10 -4.54 4.32
C ASP A 292 -24.58 -3.67 5.47
N MET A 293 -23.28 -3.79 5.79
CA MET A 293 -22.69 -3.17 6.98
C MET A 293 -22.04 -1.82 6.67
N GLY A 294 -22.45 -0.76 7.37
CA GLY A 294 -21.76 0.52 7.29
C GLY A 294 -20.44 0.49 8.04
N VAL A 295 -19.36 0.94 7.38
CA VAL A 295 -17.99 0.99 7.94
C VAL A 295 -17.45 2.42 7.97
N PRO A 296 -16.46 2.72 8.83
CA PRO A 296 -15.87 4.06 8.89
C PRO A 296 -15.27 4.48 7.54
N THR A 297 -15.51 5.73 7.13
CA THR A 297 -15.05 6.28 5.85
C THR A 297 -13.53 6.07 5.68
N SER A 298 -12.73 6.51 6.67
CA SER A 298 -11.26 6.40 6.61
C SER A 298 -10.76 4.95 6.50
N TRP A 299 -11.41 4.02 7.21
CA TRP A 299 -11.08 2.60 7.15
C TRP A 299 -11.38 2.02 5.76
N LEU A 300 -12.53 2.36 5.17
CA LEU A 300 -12.89 1.90 3.82
C LEU A 300 -11.89 2.39 2.78
N GLN A 301 -11.46 3.65 2.86
CA GLN A 301 -10.44 4.20 1.95
C GLN A 301 -9.10 3.45 2.04
N GLN A 302 -8.74 2.94 3.22
CA GLN A 302 -7.57 2.08 3.38
C GLN A 302 -7.83 0.68 2.80
N ALA A 303 -8.99 0.07 3.07
CA ALA A 303 -9.34 -1.25 2.56
C ALA A 303 -9.42 -1.30 1.02
N LEU A 304 -9.77 -0.19 0.36
CA LEU A 304 -9.78 -0.05 -1.10
C LEU A 304 -8.38 -0.06 -1.72
N GLN A 305 -7.35 0.27 -0.94
CA GLN A 305 -5.95 0.26 -1.39
C GLN A 305 -5.28 -1.09 -1.18
N ASN A 306 -5.89 -1.97 -0.39
CA ASN A 306 -5.35 -3.30 -0.12
C ASN A 306 -5.39 -4.17 -1.39
N THR A 307 -4.37 -5.00 -1.55
CA THR A 307 -4.34 -6.04 -2.58
C THR A 307 -4.65 -7.38 -1.94
N LEU A 308 -5.25 -8.28 -2.72
CA LEU A 308 -5.48 -9.64 -2.25
C LEU A 308 -4.13 -10.32 -1.97
N PRO A 309 -4.03 -11.14 -0.91
CA PRO A 309 -2.83 -11.88 -0.58
C PRO A 309 -2.31 -12.70 -1.77
N ALA A 310 -0.99 -12.69 -1.97
CA ALA A 310 -0.36 -13.51 -3.00
C ALA A 310 -0.62 -15.00 -2.72
N GLY A 311 -0.89 -15.78 -3.77
CA GLY A 311 -1.23 -17.20 -3.68
C GLY A 311 -2.70 -17.49 -3.37
N MET A 312 -3.52 -16.48 -3.04
CA MET A 312 -4.97 -16.66 -2.91
C MET A 312 -5.59 -17.06 -4.26
N VAL A 313 -6.45 -18.07 -4.26
CA VAL A 313 -7.23 -18.45 -5.43
C VAL A 313 -8.56 -17.71 -5.42
N VAL A 314 -8.95 -17.19 -6.58
CA VAL A 314 -10.23 -16.51 -6.77
C VAL A 314 -10.99 -16.99 -7.99
N HIS A 315 -12.30 -16.80 -7.95
CA HIS A 315 -13.23 -17.05 -9.05
C HIS A 315 -14.33 -16.01 -9.14
N ASP A 316 -15.01 -15.97 -10.28
CA ASP A 316 -16.20 -15.16 -10.45
C ASP A 316 -17.34 -15.67 -9.56
N GLN A 317 -17.76 -14.85 -8.59
CA GLN A 317 -18.81 -15.18 -7.61
C GLN A 317 -20.12 -15.60 -8.27
N SER A 318 -20.44 -15.07 -9.46
CA SER A 318 -21.65 -15.41 -10.20
C SER A 318 -21.70 -16.89 -10.61
N GLY A 319 -20.54 -17.55 -10.67
CA GLY A 319 -20.41 -18.91 -11.19
C GLY A 319 -20.64 -19.03 -12.70
N THR A 320 -20.77 -17.91 -13.42
CA THR A 320 -20.96 -17.91 -14.89
C THR A 320 -19.72 -18.41 -15.63
N SER A 321 -18.55 -18.31 -15.00
CA SER A 321 -17.27 -18.82 -15.49
C SER A 321 -16.69 -19.86 -14.53
N ASN A 322 -16.17 -20.95 -15.09
CA ASN A 322 -15.40 -21.95 -14.35
C ASN A 322 -13.90 -21.57 -14.22
N SER A 323 -13.49 -20.43 -14.78
CA SER A 323 -12.10 -19.98 -14.68
C SER A 323 -11.72 -19.74 -13.22
N ARG A 324 -10.49 -20.13 -12.88
CA ARG A 324 -9.85 -19.88 -11.60
C ARG A 324 -8.58 -19.09 -11.81
N TYR A 325 -8.24 -18.27 -10.84
CA TYR A 325 -7.07 -17.40 -10.91
C TYR A 325 -6.31 -17.44 -9.60
N VAL A 326 -4.98 -17.38 -9.66
CA VAL A 326 -4.15 -17.13 -8.49
C VAL A 326 -3.74 -15.67 -8.45
N MET A 327 -3.83 -15.04 -7.28
CA MET A 327 -3.46 -13.65 -7.09
C MET A 327 -1.95 -13.49 -6.91
N VAL A 328 -1.33 -12.57 -7.66
CA VAL A 328 0.08 -12.20 -7.51
C VAL A 328 0.22 -10.69 -7.67
N GLY A 329 0.54 -9.98 -6.59
CA GLY A 329 0.78 -8.53 -6.62
C GLY A 329 -0.39 -7.72 -7.19
N GLY A 330 -1.64 -8.16 -6.96
CA GLY A 330 -2.85 -7.52 -7.46
C GLY A 330 -3.27 -7.94 -8.88
N ALA A 331 -2.50 -8.77 -9.57
CA ALA A 331 -2.89 -9.41 -10.83
C ALA A 331 -3.52 -10.79 -10.56
N ALA A 332 -4.56 -11.13 -11.32
CA ALA A 332 -5.21 -12.43 -11.28
C ALA A 332 -4.71 -13.30 -12.44
N LEU A 333 -3.91 -14.32 -12.15
CA LEU A 333 -3.25 -15.14 -13.16
C LEU A 333 -4.07 -16.40 -13.44
N SER A 334 -4.48 -16.61 -14.68
CA SER A 334 -5.37 -17.71 -15.05
C SER A 334 -4.75 -19.07 -14.78
N ILE A 335 -5.49 -19.95 -14.10
CA ILE A 335 -5.17 -21.34 -13.85
C ILE A 335 -5.97 -22.18 -14.85
N THR A 336 -5.29 -23.02 -15.63
CA THR A 336 -5.98 -23.96 -16.53
C THR A 336 -6.56 -25.13 -15.74
N GLY A 337 -7.55 -25.82 -16.32
CA GLY A 337 -8.11 -27.02 -15.69
C GLY A 337 -7.09 -28.15 -15.45
N ALA A 338 -6.03 -28.22 -16.28
CA ALA A 338 -4.94 -29.18 -16.09
C ALA A 338 -4.07 -28.82 -14.87
N GLU A 339 -3.76 -27.54 -14.69
CA GLU A 339 -2.92 -27.03 -13.59
C GLU A 339 -3.64 -27.08 -12.24
N TRP A 340 -4.98 -26.94 -12.23
CA TRP A 340 -5.77 -26.83 -10.99
C TRP A 340 -5.42 -27.87 -9.92
N THR A 341 -5.37 -29.15 -10.32
CA THR A 341 -5.02 -30.25 -9.41
C THR A 341 -3.54 -30.62 -9.51
N ALA A 342 -2.95 -30.56 -10.69
CA ALA A 342 -1.56 -30.95 -10.90
C ALA A 342 -0.58 -30.08 -10.09
N ASP A 343 -0.88 -28.78 -9.97
CA ASP A 343 -0.01 -27.80 -9.35
C ASP A 343 -0.44 -27.45 -7.91
N GLY A 344 -1.45 -28.16 -7.39
CA GLY A 344 -1.92 -28.07 -6.00
C GLY A 344 -2.81 -26.85 -5.69
N TYR A 345 -3.22 -26.07 -6.69
CA TYR A 345 -4.10 -24.91 -6.48
C TYR A 345 -5.45 -25.29 -5.86
N ASN A 346 -5.94 -26.50 -6.11
CA ASN A 346 -7.16 -27.04 -5.52
C ASN A 346 -7.14 -27.20 -3.99
N THR A 347 -5.97 -27.07 -3.36
CA THR A 347 -5.83 -27.10 -1.90
C THR A 347 -5.85 -25.71 -1.26
N ALA A 348 -5.70 -24.66 -2.07
CA ALA A 348 -5.76 -23.29 -1.60
C ALA A 348 -7.22 -22.86 -1.34
N PRO A 349 -7.46 -21.93 -0.41
CA PRO A 349 -8.78 -21.31 -0.26
C PRO A 349 -9.23 -20.65 -1.58
N ASP A 350 -10.36 -21.12 -2.10
CA ASP A 350 -11.01 -20.58 -3.31
C ASP A 350 -12.09 -19.58 -2.92
N MET A 351 -11.91 -18.31 -3.30
CA MET A 351 -12.80 -17.22 -2.90
C MET A 351 -13.53 -16.63 -4.10
N GLY A 352 -14.85 -16.50 -4.00
CA GLY A 352 -15.63 -15.78 -4.99
C GLY A 352 -15.41 -14.27 -4.87
N VAL A 353 -15.27 -13.60 -6.01
CA VAL A 353 -15.08 -12.15 -6.14
C VAL A 353 -16.03 -11.56 -7.19
N PRO A 354 -16.32 -10.25 -7.18
CA PRO A 354 -17.12 -9.62 -8.23
C PRO A 354 -16.48 -9.80 -9.61
N GLY A 355 -17.28 -10.19 -10.62
CA GLY A 355 -16.82 -10.47 -11.97
C GLY A 355 -16.16 -9.27 -12.67
N ALA A 356 -16.73 -8.07 -12.53
CA ALA A 356 -16.18 -6.84 -13.09
C ALA A 356 -14.81 -6.48 -12.47
N TRP A 357 -14.67 -6.72 -11.16
CA TRP A 357 -13.38 -6.58 -10.49
C TRP A 357 -12.38 -7.62 -11.01
N LEU A 358 -12.79 -8.88 -11.14
CA LEU A 358 -11.94 -9.98 -11.60
C LEU A 358 -11.42 -9.74 -13.02
N GLN A 359 -12.26 -9.26 -13.93
CA GLN A 359 -11.85 -8.87 -15.29
C GLN A 359 -10.74 -7.81 -15.27
N THR A 360 -10.89 -6.80 -14.40
CA THR A 360 -9.88 -5.75 -14.23
C THR A 360 -8.58 -6.32 -13.66
N ALA A 361 -8.66 -7.24 -12.68
CA ALA A 361 -7.49 -7.89 -12.09
C ALA A 361 -6.78 -8.83 -13.07
N ALA A 362 -7.53 -9.55 -13.90
CA ALA A 362 -7.01 -10.47 -14.92
C ALA A 362 -6.32 -9.76 -16.09
N ALA A 363 -6.64 -8.49 -16.33
CA ALA A 363 -5.95 -7.65 -17.30
C ALA A 363 -4.61 -7.08 -16.79
N LYS A 364 -4.33 -7.18 -15.49
CA LYS A 364 -3.07 -6.71 -14.90
C LYS A 364 -1.98 -7.76 -15.05
N THR A 365 -0.73 -7.29 -14.95
CA THR A 365 0.43 -8.15 -14.79
C THR A 365 1.01 -7.96 -13.38
N PRO A 366 1.73 -8.95 -12.83
CA PRO A 366 2.38 -8.76 -11.55
C PRO A 366 3.35 -7.57 -11.60
N PRO A 367 3.53 -6.82 -10.50
CA PRO A 367 4.37 -5.63 -10.47
C PRO A 367 5.79 -5.90 -10.96
N THR A 368 6.40 -4.91 -11.62
CA THR A 368 7.83 -4.95 -11.96
C THR A 368 8.67 -5.24 -10.72
N GLY A 369 9.63 -6.14 -10.84
CA GLY A 369 10.46 -6.64 -9.74
C GLY A 369 9.92 -7.89 -9.05
N THR A 370 8.68 -8.31 -9.32
CA THR A 370 8.15 -9.57 -8.78
C THR A 370 8.97 -10.74 -9.31
N VAL A 371 9.47 -11.59 -8.41
CA VAL A 371 10.26 -12.78 -8.74
C VAL A 371 9.36 -14.00 -8.83
N LEU A 372 9.45 -14.73 -9.94
CA LEU A 372 8.54 -15.81 -10.32
C LEU A 372 9.26 -17.14 -10.54
N MET A 373 8.53 -18.22 -10.31
CA MET A 373 8.84 -19.58 -10.77
C MET A 373 7.57 -20.26 -11.29
N ASP A 374 7.75 -21.29 -12.11
CA ASP A 374 6.66 -22.21 -12.47
C ASP A 374 6.25 -23.02 -11.24
N GLN A 375 4.97 -22.94 -10.86
CA GLN A 375 4.41 -23.65 -9.72
C GLN A 375 4.50 -25.17 -9.89
N SER A 376 4.38 -25.67 -11.13
CA SER A 376 4.44 -27.10 -11.42
C SER A 376 5.83 -27.70 -11.22
N GLY A 377 6.87 -26.86 -11.29
CA GLY A 377 8.27 -27.27 -11.28
C GLY A 377 8.75 -27.94 -12.58
N LEU A 378 7.94 -27.93 -13.66
CA LEU A 378 8.35 -28.42 -14.97
C LEU A 378 9.41 -27.50 -15.59
N ASP A 379 9.24 -26.20 -15.42
CA ASP A 379 10.28 -25.20 -15.68
C ASP A 379 11.05 -24.85 -14.40
N ASN A 380 12.32 -25.25 -14.35
CA ASN A 380 13.21 -24.97 -13.22
C ASN A 380 13.84 -23.57 -13.27
N ASN A 381 13.56 -22.77 -14.29
CA ASN A 381 14.08 -21.41 -14.40
C ASN A 381 13.45 -20.46 -13.36
N ARG A 382 14.07 -19.29 -13.24
CA ARG A 382 13.56 -18.19 -12.42
C ARG A 382 13.41 -16.96 -13.29
N TYR A 383 12.42 -16.15 -12.95
CA TYR A 383 12.08 -14.97 -13.74
C TYR A 383 11.88 -13.77 -12.84
N VAL A 384 12.07 -12.58 -13.38
CA VAL A 384 11.63 -11.32 -12.77
C VAL A 384 10.70 -10.61 -13.74
N MET A 385 9.62 -10.04 -13.21
CA MET A 385 8.72 -9.21 -14.02
C MET A 385 9.37 -7.87 -14.36
N VAL A 386 9.34 -7.52 -15.65
CA VAL A 386 9.82 -6.25 -16.19
C VAL A 386 8.74 -5.70 -17.10
N ASN A 387 7.95 -4.75 -16.57
CA ASN A 387 6.90 -4.02 -17.27
C ASN A 387 6.10 -4.86 -18.30
N GLY A 388 5.43 -5.89 -17.80
CA GLY A 388 4.54 -6.77 -18.58
C GLY A 388 5.15 -8.08 -19.06
N ALA A 389 6.47 -8.27 -19.02
CA ALA A 389 7.13 -9.51 -19.43
C ALA A 389 7.91 -10.16 -18.28
N ALA A 390 7.96 -11.50 -18.27
CA ALA A 390 8.80 -12.27 -17.37
C ALA A 390 10.17 -12.50 -18.02
N VAL A 391 11.23 -11.95 -17.45
CA VAL A 391 12.60 -12.08 -17.99
C VAL A 391 13.40 -13.08 -17.18
N HIS A 392 14.17 -13.92 -17.87
CA HIS A 392 14.95 -15.00 -17.25
C HIS A 392 16.07 -14.44 -16.35
N ILE A 393 16.28 -15.09 -15.21
CA ILE A 393 17.39 -14.84 -14.29
C ILE A 393 18.31 -16.04 -14.34
N SER A 394 19.60 -15.85 -14.63
CA SER A 394 20.56 -16.94 -14.57
C SER A 394 20.84 -17.37 -13.13
N GLY A 395 21.33 -18.61 -12.95
CA GLY A 395 21.71 -19.10 -11.62
C GLY A 395 22.84 -18.28 -10.96
N ALA A 396 23.70 -17.65 -11.75
CA ALA A 396 24.76 -16.78 -11.23
C ALA A 396 24.18 -15.46 -10.67
N GLU A 397 23.28 -14.83 -11.42
CA GLU A 397 22.61 -13.57 -11.06
C GLU A 397 21.65 -13.74 -9.88
N TRP A 398 21.01 -14.91 -9.76
CA TRP A 398 20.07 -15.21 -8.68
C TRP A 398 20.58 -14.81 -7.29
N THR A 399 21.85 -15.14 -7.01
CA THR A 399 22.48 -14.82 -5.73
C THR A 399 23.25 -13.51 -5.80
N ALA A 400 23.98 -13.26 -6.89
CA ALA A 400 24.83 -12.08 -7.02
C ALA A 400 24.04 -10.76 -6.91
N ASP A 401 22.82 -10.73 -7.45
CA ASP A 401 22.00 -9.50 -7.52
C ASP A 401 20.91 -9.44 -6.44
N GLY A 402 20.97 -10.37 -5.49
CA GLY A 402 20.09 -10.43 -4.32
C GLY A 402 18.65 -10.84 -4.63
N TYR A 403 18.36 -11.40 -5.81
CA TYR A 403 17.03 -11.93 -6.14
C TYR A 403 16.60 -13.03 -5.15
N ASN A 404 17.55 -13.83 -4.67
CA ASN A 404 17.35 -14.88 -3.66
C ASN A 404 16.82 -14.40 -2.30
N THR A 405 16.89 -13.10 -2.01
CA THR A 405 16.35 -12.51 -0.76
C THR A 405 14.89 -12.07 -0.89
N GLN A 406 14.35 -12.07 -2.11
CA GLN A 406 12.98 -11.68 -2.39
C GLN A 406 12.06 -12.90 -2.29
N SER A 407 10.79 -12.65 -1.99
CA SER A 407 9.78 -13.69 -2.00
C SER A 407 9.60 -14.25 -3.41
N LEU A 408 9.81 -15.55 -3.57
CA LEU A 408 9.64 -16.26 -4.83
C LEU A 408 8.18 -16.71 -5.00
N MET A 409 7.51 -16.23 -6.05
CA MET A 409 6.10 -16.52 -6.31
C MET A 409 5.97 -17.66 -7.31
N GLY A 410 5.27 -18.73 -6.94
CA GLY A 410 4.86 -19.77 -7.88
C GLY A 410 3.64 -19.34 -8.69
N VAL A 411 3.72 -19.47 -10.01
CA VAL A 411 2.66 -19.06 -10.95
C VAL A 411 2.28 -20.21 -11.90
N PRO A 412 1.09 -20.16 -12.52
CA PRO A 412 0.67 -21.20 -13.48
C PRO A 412 1.63 -21.24 -14.67
N GLY A 413 2.13 -22.42 -15.02
CA GLY A 413 3.15 -22.60 -16.06
C GLY A 413 2.69 -22.09 -17.44
N THR A 414 1.42 -22.29 -17.78
CA THR A 414 0.81 -21.81 -19.03
C THR A 414 0.81 -20.28 -19.11
N TRP A 415 0.48 -19.62 -17.99
CA TRP A 415 0.54 -18.16 -17.90
C TRP A 415 1.98 -17.66 -18.00
N LEU A 416 2.91 -18.31 -17.27
CA LEU A 416 4.32 -17.93 -17.27
C LEU A 416 4.93 -18.04 -18.67
N ALA A 417 4.65 -19.13 -19.40
CA ALA A 417 5.11 -19.29 -20.78
C ALA A 417 4.61 -18.17 -21.71
N GLY A 418 3.37 -17.70 -21.52
CA GLY A 418 2.84 -16.52 -22.22
C GLY A 418 3.58 -15.23 -21.85
N SER A 419 3.88 -15.04 -20.57
CA SER A 419 4.60 -13.86 -20.08
C SER A 419 6.07 -13.81 -20.54
N VAL A 420 6.75 -14.96 -20.61
CA VAL A 420 8.13 -15.08 -21.11
C VAL A 420 8.23 -14.76 -22.61
N ASN A 421 7.19 -15.08 -23.38
CA ASN A 421 7.11 -14.78 -24.81
C ASN A 421 6.65 -13.34 -25.10
N SER A 422 6.23 -12.59 -24.09
CA SER A 422 5.86 -11.19 -24.22
C SER A 422 7.10 -10.30 -24.33
N THR A 423 6.96 -9.15 -24.99
CA THR A 423 8.00 -8.13 -25.02
C THR A 423 7.80 -7.16 -23.85
N VAL A 424 8.90 -6.77 -23.19
CA VAL A 424 8.90 -5.63 -22.27
C VAL A 424 8.32 -4.42 -23.00
N ALA A 425 7.42 -3.69 -22.33
CA ALA A 425 6.72 -2.56 -22.92
C ALA A 425 7.68 -1.49 -23.46
N ASP A 426 7.32 -0.91 -24.61
CA ASP A 426 8.07 0.17 -25.25
C ASP A 426 8.23 1.38 -24.31
N GLY A 427 9.40 2.00 -24.32
CA GLY A 427 9.72 3.14 -23.45
C GLY A 427 10.18 2.76 -22.04
N THR A 428 10.15 1.47 -21.67
CA THR A 428 10.69 1.01 -20.38
C THR A 428 12.18 1.28 -20.31
N LEU A 429 12.64 1.93 -19.24
CA LEU A 429 14.06 2.12 -18.96
C LEU A 429 14.60 0.93 -18.18
N VAL A 430 15.70 0.36 -18.68
CA VAL A 430 16.36 -0.78 -18.06
C VAL A 430 17.86 -0.54 -17.90
N LYS A 431 18.45 -1.20 -16.90
CA LYS A 431 19.90 -1.29 -16.67
C LYS A 431 20.24 -2.59 -15.97
N GLY A 432 21.48 -3.05 -16.10
CA GLY A 432 22.00 -4.18 -15.35
C GLY A 432 21.89 -3.94 -13.85
N ARG A 433 21.37 -4.93 -13.13
CA ARG A 433 21.11 -4.83 -11.69
C ARG A 433 22.39 -4.83 -10.85
N SER A 434 23.37 -5.65 -11.19
CA SER A 434 24.72 -5.67 -10.61
C SER A 434 25.44 -4.32 -10.80
N GLY A 435 25.09 -3.58 -11.86
CA GLY A 435 25.78 -2.35 -12.27
C GLY A 435 27.10 -2.58 -13.00
N ALA A 436 27.38 -3.79 -13.48
CA ALA A 436 28.55 -4.07 -14.31
C ALA A 436 28.55 -3.24 -15.62
N ASP A 437 27.37 -3.08 -16.23
CA ASP A 437 27.14 -2.07 -17.27
C ASP A 437 26.54 -0.80 -16.64
N PRO A 438 27.22 0.35 -16.71
CA PRO A 438 26.69 1.61 -16.19
C PRO A 438 25.63 2.24 -17.10
N SER A 439 25.41 1.69 -18.30
CA SER A 439 24.52 2.24 -19.31
C SER A 439 23.05 2.07 -18.92
N VAL A 440 22.23 3.00 -19.40
CA VAL A 440 20.77 2.90 -19.33
C VAL A 440 20.25 2.74 -20.74
N TYR A 441 19.30 1.82 -20.91
CA TYR A 441 18.68 1.53 -22.19
C TYR A 441 17.20 1.83 -22.14
N VAL A 442 16.64 2.21 -23.29
CA VAL A 442 15.20 2.27 -23.50
C VAL A 442 14.76 1.09 -24.35
N MET A 443 13.72 0.38 -23.91
CA MET A 443 13.15 -0.73 -24.66
C MET A 443 12.33 -0.23 -25.84
N ALA A 444 12.58 -0.78 -27.03
CA ALA A 444 11.82 -0.53 -28.25
C ALA A 444 11.67 -1.83 -29.05
N ASN A 445 10.44 -2.30 -29.22
CA ASN A 445 10.03 -3.52 -29.93
C ASN A 445 10.89 -4.77 -29.59
N GLY A 446 11.26 -4.90 -28.31
CA GLY A 446 12.09 -6.00 -27.81
C GLY A 446 13.60 -5.80 -27.96
N SER A 447 14.07 -4.62 -28.39
CA SER A 447 15.49 -4.24 -28.39
C SER A 447 15.77 -3.23 -27.29
N ALA A 448 16.96 -3.30 -26.68
CA ALA A 448 17.43 -2.32 -25.72
C ALA A 448 18.34 -1.30 -26.42
N LEU A 449 17.89 -0.06 -26.53
CA LEU A 449 18.61 1.01 -27.24
C LEU A 449 19.35 1.91 -26.24
N PRO A 450 20.66 2.13 -26.41
CA PRO A 450 21.47 2.87 -25.44
C PRO A 450 21.08 4.33 -25.37
N LEU A 451 20.99 4.87 -24.16
CA LEU A 451 20.81 6.29 -23.89
C LEU A 451 22.14 6.94 -23.51
N THR A 452 22.42 8.12 -24.05
CA THR A 452 23.45 8.99 -23.48
C THR A 452 22.95 9.63 -22.18
N SER A 453 23.87 10.06 -21.33
CA SER A 453 23.53 10.79 -20.08
C SER A 453 22.71 12.06 -20.35
N ALA A 454 22.97 12.74 -21.47
CA ALA A 454 22.23 13.92 -21.87
C ALA A 454 20.78 13.59 -22.25
N GLU A 455 20.57 12.55 -23.07
CA GLU A 455 19.23 12.08 -23.46
C GLU A 455 18.43 11.59 -22.26
N TYR A 456 19.06 10.84 -21.35
CA TYR A 456 18.43 10.42 -20.11
C TYR A 456 17.94 11.65 -19.31
N THR A 457 18.81 12.64 -19.11
CA THR A 457 18.50 13.83 -18.30
C THR A 457 17.41 14.69 -18.93
N GLN A 458 17.42 14.84 -20.25
CA GLN A 458 16.50 15.74 -20.96
C GLN A 458 15.12 15.13 -21.21
N VAL A 459 15.05 13.83 -21.52
CA VAL A 459 13.83 13.20 -22.03
C VAL A 459 13.23 12.22 -21.02
N PHE A 460 14.07 11.56 -20.21
CA PHE A 460 13.68 10.36 -19.46
C PHE A 460 13.87 10.47 -17.94
N ALA A 461 14.34 11.61 -17.42
CA ALA A 461 14.76 11.76 -16.03
C ALA A 461 13.65 11.50 -14.99
N SER A 462 12.37 11.62 -15.38
CA SER A 462 11.22 11.36 -14.51
C SER A 462 10.77 9.89 -14.51
N ALA A 463 11.26 9.07 -15.45
CA ALA A 463 10.85 7.68 -15.57
C ALA A 463 11.73 6.77 -14.67
N PRO A 464 11.12 5.78 -13.98
CA PRO A 464 11.88 4.84 -13.17
C PRO A 464 12.75 3.95 -14.04
N VAL A 465 14.01 3.75 -13.63
CA VAL A 465 14.92 2.81 -14.27
C VAL A 465 14.81 1.46 -13.57
N THR A 466 14.49 0.41 -14.33
CA THR A 466 14.32 -0.94 -13.82
C THR A 466 15.65 -1.70 -13.87
N GLY A 467 16.08 -2.24 -12.73
CA GLY A 467 17.20 -3.18 -12.69
C GLY A 467 16.80 -4.55 -13.24
N VAL A 468 17.52 -5.04 -14.24
CA VAL A 468 17.28 -6.32 -14.92
C VAL A 468 18.50 -7.24 -14.84
N PRO A 469 18.35 -8.56 -15.05
CA PRO A 469 19.48 -9.47 -15.18
C PRO A 469 20.38 -9.09 -16.37
N GLU A 470 21.69 -9.03 -16.16
CA GLU A 470 22.73 -8.66 -17.14
C GLU A 470 22.71 -9.55 -18.38
N THR A 471 22.55 -10.85 -18.20
CA THR A 471 22.51 -11.82 -19.30
C THR A 471 21.33 -11.56 -20.22
N TRP A 472 20.18 -11.20 -19.65
CA TRP A 472 19.01 -10.80 -20.42
C TRP A 472 19.19 -9.43 -21.09
N GLU A 473 19.73 -8.46 -20.36
CA GLU A 473 20.01 -7.11 -20.88
C GLU A 473 20.92 -7.18 -22.09
N ALA A 474 22.07 -7.85 -21.97
CA ALA A 474 23.04 -8.03 -23.04
C ALA A 474 22.41 -8.69 -24.28
N ALA A 475 21.51 -9.65 -24.08
CA ALA A 475 20.77 -10.27 -25.18
C ALA A 475 19.82 -9.29 -25.89
N GLN A 476 19.16 -8.38 -25.17
CA GLN A 476 18.32 -7.36 -25.80
C GLN A 476 19.12 -6.24 -26.45
N VAL A 477 20.30 -5.89 -25.90
CA VAL A 477 21.23 -4.91 -26.50
C VAL A 477 21.80 -5.43 -27.81
N ALA A 478 22.15 -6.72 -27.86
CA ALA A 478 22.62 -7.37 -29.08
C ALA A 478 21.52 -7.54 -30.15
N ARG A 479 20.24 -7.40 -29.77
CA ARG A 479 19.11 -7.62 -30.66
C ARG A 479 18.87 -6.37 -31.53
N PRO A 480 19.01 -6.45 -32.86
CA PRO A 480 18.68 -5.32 -33.72
C PRO A 480 17.19 -4.99 -33.64
N LEU A 481 16.87 -3.70 -33.70
CA LEU A 481 15.48 -3.26 -33.76
C LEU A 481 14.79 -3.89 -34.96
N LYS A 482 13.65 -4.54 -34.72
CA LYS A 482 12.96 -5.33 -35.74
C LYS A 482 12.65 -4.50 -36.98
N ASP A 483 12.84 -5.12 -38.12
CA ASP A 483 12.44 -4.59 -39.41
C ASP A 483 10.93 -4.32 -39.47
N GLY A 484 10.53 -3.25 -40.15
CA GLY A 484 9.16 -2.74 -40.18
C GLY A 484 8.76 -1.90 -38.96
N THR A 485 9.61 -1.79 -37.93
CA THR A 485 9.33 -0.92 -36.77
C THR A 485 9.35 0.54 -37.18
N VAL A 486 8.30 1.29 -36.82
CA VAL A 486 8.23 2.74 -37.03
C VAL A 486 8.75 3.48 -35.80
N ILE A 487 9.67 4.42 -36.04
CA ILE A 487 10.35 5.17 -34.99
C ILE A 487 10.31 6.68 -35.24
N LYS A 488 10.49 7.43 -34.16
CA LYS A 488 10.74 8.88 -34.14
C LYS A 488 11.77 9.23 -33.08
N ASN A 489 12.35 10.43 -33.20
CA ASN A 489 13.19 10.98 -32.16
C ASN A 489 12.39 11.23 -30.87
N ALA A 490 12.81 10.63 -29.76
CA ALA A 490 12.12 10.83 -28.47
C ALA A 490 12.19 12.28 -27.97
N SER A 491 13.27 13.01 -28.29
CA SER A 491 13.43 14.43 -27.91
C SER A 491 12.65 15.40 -28.81
N GLY A 492 12.23 14.94 -30.00
CA GLY A 492 11.64 15.80 -31.03
C GLY A 492 12.62 16.70 -31.77
N ALA A 493 13.93 16.56 -31.54
CA ALA A 493 14.96 17.32 -32.26
C ALA A 493 14.98 17.03 -33.77
N ASP A 494 14.73 15.77 -34.15
CA ASP A 494 14.43 15.39 -35.53
C ASP A 494 12.92 15.14 -35.67
N PRO A 495 12.19 15.91 -36.50
CA PRO A 495 10.76 15.71 -36.71
C PRO A 495 10.44 14.54 -37.65
N SER A 496 11.44 13.90 -38.24
CA SER A 496 11.27 12.82 -39.22
C SER A 496 10.72 11.55 -38.57
N ILE A 497 9.95 10.79 -39.36
CA ILE A 497 9.48 9.45 -39.01
C ILE A 497 10.24 8.46 -39.90
N TYR A 498 10.70 7.36 -39.31
CA TYR A 498 11.44 6.34 -40.04
C TYR A 498 10.78 4.97 -39.89
N VAL A 499 10.98 4.12 -40.90
CA VAL A 499 10.81 2.67 -40.77
C VAL A 499 12.17 1.99 -40.72
N MET A 500 12.33 1.01 -39.84
CA MET A 500 13.53 0.18 -39.80
C MET A 500 13.55 -0.86 -40.93
N ALA A 501 14.66 -0.93 -41.66
CA ALA A 501 14.92 -1.98 -42.65
C ALA A 501 16.41 -2.35 -42.64
N GLY A 502 16.75 -3.60 -42.32
CA GLY A 502 18.13 -4.07 -42.25
C GLY A 502 18.99 -3.26 -41.29
N GLY A 503 18.38 -2.77 -40.21
CA GLY A 503 19.03 -1.87 -39.24
C GLY A 503 19.30 -0.45 -39.73
N LYS A 504 18.89 -0.06 -40.95
CA LYS A 504 18.86 1.34 -41.42
C LYS A 504 17.51 1.96 -41.06
N ALA A 505 17.52 3.19 -40.55
CA ALA A 505 16.32 3.99 -40.40
C ALA A 505 16.01 4.68 -41.74
N VAL A 506 14.92 4.28 -42.39
CA VAL A 506 14.52 4.77 -43.72
C VAL A 506 13.47 5.87 -43.53
N PRO A 507 13.73 7.11 -43.95
CA PRO A 507 12.81 8.22 -43.74
C PRO A 507 11.52 8.01 -44.54
N LEU A 508 10.39 8.30 -43.90
CA LEU A 508 9.06 8.25 -44.51
C LEU A 508 8.57 9.68 -44.76
N THR A 509 8.12 9.96 -45.98
CA THR A 509 7.26 11.12 -46.19
C THR A 509 5.89 10.85 -45.56
N TYR A 510 5.07 11.89 -45.36
CA TYR A 510 3.69 11.69 -44.87
C TYR A 510 2.88 10.76 -45.79
N ALA A 511 3.12 10.83 -47.10
CA ALA A 511 2.49 9.95 -48.09
C ALA A 511 2.95 8.49 -47.93
N ASP A 512 4.23 8.25 -47.65
CA ASP A 512 4.73 6.89 -47.38
C ASP A 512 4.19 6.35 -46.05
N TYR A 513 4.19 7.18 -45.00
CA TYR A 513 3.73 6.79 -43.66
C TYR A 513 2.27 6.32 -43.67
N THR A 514 1.40 7.04 -44.36
CA THR A 514 -0.01 6.66 -44.51
C THR A 514 -0.23 5.62 -45.61
N GLY A 515 0.42 5.77 -46.76
CA GLY A 515 0.24 4.89 -47.92
C GLY A 515 0.74 3.46 -47.72
N LEU A 516 1.76 3.28 -46.86
CA LEU A 516 2.28 1.96 -46.48
C LEU A 516 1.59 1.40 -45.21
N GLY A 517 0.64 2.14 -44.62
CA GLY A 517 -0.13 1.71 -43.45
C GLY A 517 0.62 1.80 -42.12
N TYR A 518 1.74 2.52 -42.07
CA TYR A 518 2.53 2.70 -40.85
C TYR A 518 1.86 3.62 -39.82
N ASP A 519 0.91 4.45 -40.26
CA ASP A 519 0.00 5.24 -39.42
C ASP A 519 -0.86 4.41 -38.45
N LYS A 520 -1.01 3.11 -38.74
CA LYS A 520 -1.77 2.16 -37.92
C LYS A 520 -0.89 1.40 -36.92
N GLN A 521 0.42 1.62 -36.94
CA GLN A 521 1.36 0.96 -36.05
C GLN A 521 1.75 1.88 -34.88
N PRO A 522 2.19 1.33 -33.74
CA PRO A 522 2.75 2.15 -32.67
C PRO A 522 4.02 2.90 -33.13
N LEU A 523 4.00 4.23 -33.02
CA LEU A 523 5.15 5.08 -33.29
C LEU A 523 6.05 5.16 -32.05
N ARG A 524 7.25 4.57 -32.13
CA ARG A 524 8.15 4.41 -30.98
C ARG A 524 9.16 5.55 -30.89
N GLY A 525 9.23 6.20 -29.73
CA GLY A 525 10.29 7.16 -29.43
C GLY A 525 11.60 6.42 -29.15
N VAL A 526 12.66 6.76 -29.88
CA VAL A 526 14.00 6.18 -29.69
C VAL A 526 15.03 7.26 -29.32
N PRO A 527 16.20 6.90 -28.77
CA PRO A 527 17.28 7.85 -28.51
C PRO A 527 17.73 8.51 -29.82
N GLY A 528 17.92 9.83 -29.81
CA GLY A 528 18.27 10.58 -31.02
C GLY A 528 19.67 10.28 -31.54
N THR A 529 20.62 10.00 -30.65
CA THR A 529 21.98 9.58 -31.03
C THR A 529 21.99 8.22 -31.72
N TRP A 530 21.17 7.28 -31.23
CA TRP A 530 20.96 5.98 -31.84
C TRP A 530 20.26 6.10 -33.20
N GLU A 531 19.18 6.88 -33.26
CA GLU A 531 18.41 7.15 -34.48
C GLU A 531 19.29 7.74 -35.58
N ALA A 532 20.07 8.78 -35.27
CA ALA A 532 20.98 9.42 -36.20
C ALA A 532 22.00 8.41 -36.77
N THR A 533 22.51 7.50 -35.93
CA THR A 533 23.41 6.42 -36.35
C THR A 533 22.72 5.44 -37.30
N ALA A 534 21.47 5.06 -37.00
CA ALA A 534 20.68 4.18 -37.86
C ALA A 534 20.30 4.84 -39.19
N ALA A 535 19.99 6.14 -39.19
CA ALA A 535 19.65 6.92 -40.38
C ALA A 535 20.88 7.16 -41.28
N ALA A 536 22.06 7.33 -40.68
CA ALA A 536 23.31 7.57 -41.40
C ALA A 536 23.83 6.35 -42.19
N LYS A 537 23.35 5.13 -41.90
CA LYS A 537 23.70 3.94 -42.69
C LYS A 537 23.32 4.15 -44.14
N SER A 538 24.23 3.92 -45.08
CA SER A 538 23.97 4.14 -46.52
C SER A 538 22.93 3.17 -47.06
N VAL A 539 23.00 1.89 -46.67
CA VAL A 539 22.14 0.81 -47.17
C VAL A 539 21.65 -0.08 -46.03
N PRO A 540 20.49 -0.76 -46.20
CA PRO A 540 20.09 -1.85 -45.31
C PRO A 540 21.11 -2.99 -45.33
N ALA A 541 21.15 -3.81 -44.28
CA ALA A 541 22.00 -4.99 -44.23
C ALA A 541 21.63 -6.04 -45.30
N ASP A 542 22.61 -6.82 -45.74
CA ASP A 542 22.38 -7.96 -46.63
C ASP A 542 21.39 -8.96 -46.02
N GLY A 543 20.57 -9.56 -46.87
CA GLY A 543 19.47 -10.45 -46.50
C GLY A 543 18.14 -9.74 -46.27
N THR A 544 18.11 -8.42 -46.08
CA THR A 544 16.88 -7.64 -45.86
C THR A 544 15.95 -7.75 -47.06
N LEU A 545 14.66 -8.05 -46.80
CA LEU A 545 13.63 -8.16 -47.84
C LEU A 545 12.82 -6.86 -47.89
N LEU A 546 12.80 -6.22 -49.05
CA LEU A 546 12.21 -4.91 -49.28
C LEU A 546 11.11 -5.01 -50.34
N LYS A 547 10.02 -4.28 -50.13
CA LYS A 547 8.97 -4.10 -51.13
C LYS A 547 8.53 -2.65 -51.17
N SER A 548 8.62 -2.02 -52.33
CA SER A 548 8.08 -0.68 -52.56
C SER A 548 6.68 -0.73 -53.16
N SER A 549 5.91 0.34 -53.00
CA SER A 549 4.49 0.40 -53.41
C SER A 549 4.26 0.40 -54.92
N ASP A 550 5.27 0.78 -55.69
CA ASP A 550 5.26 0.85 -57.16
C ASP A 550 5.46 -0.50 -57.85
N THR A 551 5.78 -1.56 -57.11
CA THR A 551 6.05 -2.88 -57.68
C THR A 551 5.57 -4.03 -56.78
N THR A 552 5.23 -5.16 -57.40
CA THR A 552 4.95 -6.41 -56.67
C THR A 552 6.23 -7.17 -56.32
N THR A 553 7.37 -6.79 -56.91
CA THR A 553 8.67 -7.44 -56.70
C THR A 553 9.16 -7.24 -55.28
N VAL A 554 9.51 -8.34 -54.62
CA VAL A 554 10.27 -8.32 -53.37
C VAL A 554 11.75 -8.36 -53.73
N TRP A 555 12.50 -7.41 -53.19
CA TRP A 555 13.93 -7.26 -53.39
C TRP A 555 14.67 -7.75 -52.15
N GLN A 556 15.68 -8.60 -52.32
CA GLN A 556 16.61 -8.93 -51.26
C GLN A 556 17.87 -8.07 -51.39
N VAL A 557 18.30 -7.44 -50.30
CA VAL A 557 19.56 -6.71 -50.27
C VAL A 557 20.73 -7.69 -50.24
N VAL A 558 21.72 -7.47 -51.09
CA VAL A 558 22.88 -8.36 -51.30
C VAL A 558 24.14 -7.54 -51.62
N ASN A 559 25.31 -8.16 -51.42
CA ASN A 559 26.61 -7.59 -51.81
C ASN A 559 26.87 -6.19 -51.21
N GLY A 560 26.47 -5.97 -49.97
CA GLY A 560 26.71 -4.72 -49.25
C GLY A 560 25.93 -3.53 -49.82
N GLY A 561 24.70 -3.75 -50.31
CA GLY A 561 23.81 -2.66 -50.73
C GLY A 561 23.28 -2.70 -52.16
N SER A 562 23.52 -3.79 -52.90
CA SER A 562 22.77 -4.08 -54.13
C SER A 562 21.45 -4.76 -53.82
N LYS A 563 20.55 -4.85 -54.78
CA LYS A 563 19.29 -5.60 -54.66
C LYS A 563 19.17 -6.68 -55.73
N LYS A 564 18.63 -7.83 -55.34
CA LYS A 564 18.28 -8.94 -56.23
C LYS A 564 16.80 -9.27 -56.08
N ALA A 565 16.11 -9.60 -57.16
CA ALA A 565 14.72 -10.04 -57.06
C ALA A 565 14.66 -11.37 -56.27
N ALA A 566 13.89 -11.38 -55.18
CA ALA A 566 13.67 -12.58 -54.39
C ALA A 566 12.69 -13.51 -55.13
N VAL A 567 12.97 -14.81 -55.14
CA VAL A 567 12.12 -15.79 -55.82
C VAL A 567 10.79 -15.91 -55.06
N ALA A 568 9.67 -15.82 -55.76
CA ALA A 568 8.35 -15.96 -55.14
C ALA A 568 8.24 -17.30 -54.40
N GLY A 569 7.75 -17.28 -53.16
CA GLY A 569 7.64 -18.47 -52.30
C GLY A 569 8.94 -18.89 -51.60
N SER A 570 10.08 -18.24 -51.88
CA SER A 570 11.36 -18.53 -51.19
C SER A 570 11.57 -17.77 -49.88
N TYR A 571 10.67 -16.86 -49.54
CA TYR A 571 10.79 -15.99 -48.38
C TYR A 571 9.52 -16.00 -47.52
N ASN A 572 9.70 -15.75 -46.22
CA ASN A 572 8.59 -15.47 -45.31
C ASN A 572 8.02 -14.08 -45.63
N THR A 573 6.75 -14.01 -46.02
CA THR A 573 6.08 -12.73 -46.33
C THR A 573 6.02 -11.79 -45.14
N ALA A 574 6.03 -12.31 -43.91
CA ALA A 574 6.06 -11.50 -42.68
C ALA A 574 7.43 -10.81 -42.44
N ALA A 575 8.49 -11.25 -43.13
CA ALA A 575 9.82 -10.64 -43.05
C ALA A 575 10.04 -9.54 -44.11
N VAL A 576 9.06 -9.29 -44.98
CA VAL A 576 9.17 -8.28 -46.04
C VAL A 576 8.80 -6.91 -45.49
N VAL A 577 9.71 -5.95 -45.61
CA VAL A 577 9.51 -4.57 -45.17
C VAL A 577 8.96 -3.72 -46.29
N ALA A 578 7.83 -3.06 -46.05
CA ALA A 578 7.32 -2.06 -46.96
C ALA A 578 8.16 -0.78 -46.85
N VAL A 579 8.73 -0.32 -47.95
CA VAL A 579 9.66 0.84 -47.95
C VAL A 579 9.31 1.83 -49.06
N PRO A 580 9.68 3.11 -48.93
CA PRO A 580 9.53 4.07 -50.02
C PRO A 580 10.25 3.63 -51.29
N THR A 581 9.64 3.90 -52.46
CA THR A 581 10.24 3.64 -53.77
C THR A 581 11.61 4.31 -53.93
N ALA A 582 11.82 5.46 -53.29
CA ALA A 582 13.11 6.14 -53.30
C ALA A 582 14.26 5.25 -52.77
N LEU A 583 14.01 4.43 -51.75
CA LEU A 583 15.03 3.52 -51.22
C LEU A 583 15.36 2.42 -52.23
N THR A 584 14.35 1.73 -52.76
CA THR A 584 14.59 0.63 -53.70
C THR A 584 15.23 1.14 -54.98
N ALA A 585 14.90 2.35 -55.45
CA ALA A 585 15.51 2.97 -56.62
C ALA A 585 17.01 3.30 -56.45
N GLN A 586 17.47 3.56 -55.22
CA GLN A 586 18.87 3.87 -54.93
C GLN A 586 19.79 2.64 -54.94
N LEU A 587 19.25 1.43 -54.73
CA LEU A 587 20.05 0.20 -54.64
C LEU A 587 20.33 -0.36 -56.05
N PRO A 588 21.61 -0.57 -56.43
CA PRO A 588 21.97 -1.17 -57.72
C PRO A 588 21.34 -2.56 -57.87
N THR A 589 20.80 -2.86 -59.06
CA THR A 589 20.19 -4.18 -59.31
C THR A 589 21.25 -5.16 -59.81
N VAL A 590 21.34 -6.33 -59.18
CA VAL A 590 22.14 -7.45 -59.66
C VAL A 590 21.22 -8.54 -60.23
N GLN A 591 21.67 -9.19 -61.31
CA GLN A 591 20.91 -10.25 -61.98
C GLN A 591 20.89 -11.58 -61.21
#